data_AF-A0A0F9J8E6-F1
#
_entry.id   AF-A0A0F9J8E6-F1
#
_cell.length_a   1.000
_cell.length_b   1.000
_cell.length_c   1.000
_cell.angle_alpha   90.00
_cell.angle_beta   90.00
_cell.angle_gamma   90.00
#
_symmetry.space_group_name_H-M   'P 1'
#
loop_
_entity.id
_entity.type
_entity.pdbx_description
1 polymer ?
#
loop_
_entity_poly.entity_id
_entity_poly.type
_entity_poly.pdbx_seq_one_letter_code
_entity_poly.pdbx_strand_id
1 'polypeptide(L)'
;PLWWFGMPAIMKDWIDRVYAYGFAYGYKDEGNRYRYGDGIFKNKRALLSVKVGGPAEDYSPRGINGSLDELLFPITHGTLFFPGFDVLPTHAVYGTGRLKTVEAEKALAAWRSRLEHLFNEAAIPFRRQNSGDYINNILADHIRSKETGLAIHSDT
;
A
#
# COMPACT_ATOMS: atom_id res chain seq x y z
N PRO A 1 -14.24 -0.76 1.78
CA PRO A 1 -14.55 0.44 2.60
C PRO A 1 -13.45 0.60 3.65
N LEU A 2 -13.06 1.83 3.97
CA LEU A 2 -12.14 2.10 5.06
C LEU A 2 -12.90 1.98 6.38
N TRP A 3 -12.57 0.99 7.20
CA TRP A 3 -13.16 0.80 8.52
C TRP A 3 -12.07 0.94 9.57
N TRP A 4 -12.25 1.88 10.50
CA TRP A 4 -11.26 2.18 11.54
C TRP A 4 -9.83 2.32 10.98
N PHE A 5 -9.71 3.11 9.91
CA PHE A 5 -8.44 3.40 9.21
C PHE A 5 -7.72 2.18 8.64
N GLY A 6 -8.42 1.06 8.45
CA GLY A 6 -7.86 -0.15 7.85
C GLY A 6 -8.87 -0.92 6.99
N MET A 7 -8.53 -2.17 6.73
CA MET A 7 -9.39 -3.10 6.00
C MET A 7 -10.51 -3.65 6.89
N PRO A 8 -11.67 -4.03 6.32
CA PRO A 8 -12.69 -4.77 7.06
C PRO A 8 -12.15 -6.07 7.65
N ALA A 9 -12.66 -6.48 8.81
CA ALA A 9 -12.18 -7.66 9.55
C ALA A 9 -12.15 -8.94 8.69
N ILE A 10 -13.14 -9.16 7.81
CA ILE A 10 -13.17 -10.32 6.91
C ILE A 10 -12.01 -10.32 5.90
N MET A 11 -11.55 -9.15 5.45
CA MET A 11 -10.38 -9.04 4.57
C MET A 11 -9.10 -9.30 5.37
N LYS A 12 -9.03 -8.83 6.62
CA LYS A 12 -7.90 -9.13 7.51
C LYS A 12 -7.81 -10.63 7.83
N ASP A 13 -8.94 -11.28 8.10
CA ASP A 13 -9.01 -12.74 8.29
C ASP A 13 -8.49 -13.50 7.06
N TRP A 14 -8.88 -13.07 5.86
CA TRP A 14 -8.36 -13.67 4.63
C TRP A 14 -6.84 -13.55 4.54
N ILE A 15 -6.28 -12.38 4.83
CA ILE A 15 -4.81 -12.20 4.86
C ILE A 15 -4.19 -13.14 5.89
N ASP A 16 -4.69 -13.16 7.13
CA ASP A 16 -4.12 -13.96 8.22
C ASP A 16 -4.13 -15.46 7.94
N ARG A 17 -5.13 -15.95 7.20
CA ARG A 17 -5.27 -17.36 6.88
C ARG A 17 -4.54 -17.78 5.61
N VAL A 18 -4.40 -16.89 4.64
CA VAL A 18 -3.78 -17.20 3.34
C VAL A 18 -2.28 -16.91 3.36
N TYR A 19 -1.82 -15.91 4.11
CA TYR A 19 -0.41 -15.53 4.17
C TYR A 19 0.36 -16.43 5.14
N ALA A 20 0.48 -17.70 4.78
CA ALA A 20 1.15 -18.71 5.58
C ALA A 20 2.68 -18.63 5.50
N TYR A 21 3.35 -19.25 6.50
CA TYR A 21 4.79 -19.48 6.48
C TYR A 21 5.16 -20.39 5.30
N GLY A 22 6.29 -20.12 4.65
CA GLY A 22 6.73 -20.81 3.42
C GLY A 22 6.08 -20.25 2.15
N PHE A 23 5.02 -19.45 2.29
CA PHE A 23 4.30 -18.81 1.18
C PHE A 23 4.54 -17.30 1.15
N ALA A 24 3.86 -16.54 2.02
CA ALA A 24 3.92 -15.08 2.02
C ALA A 24 5.05 -14.51 2.90
N TYR A 25 5.49 -15.28 3.89
CA TYR A 25 6.66 -15.00 4.73
C TYR A 25 7.43 -16.29 4.98
N GLY A 26 8.72 -16.22 5.30
CA GLY A 26 9.55 -17.43 5.34
C GLY A 26 9.66 -18.11 3.98
N TYR A 27 9.49 -17.36 2.88
CA TYR A 27 9.43 -17.92 1.53
C TYR A 27 10.70 -18.72 1.20
N LYS A 28 10.50 -19.92 0.62
CA LYS A 28 11.56 -20.92 0.37
C LYS A 28 12.33 -21.35 1.63
N ASP A 29 11.70 -21.25 2.80
CA ASP A 29 12.32 -21.54 4.10
C ASP A 29 13.55 -20.67 4.42
N GLU A 30 13.69 -19.52 3.78
CA GLU A 30 14.84 -18.61 3.95
C GLU A 30 14.52 -17.43 4.90
N GLY A 31 13.59 -17.65 5.83
CA GLY A 31 13.22 -16.66 6.85
C GLY A 31 12.85 -15.28 6.25
N ASN A 32 13.62 -14.26 6.61
CA ASN A 32 13.39 -12.87 6.18
C ASN A 32 14.11 -12.48 4.88
N ARG A 33 14.71 -13.44 4.15
CA ARG A 33 15.51 -13.14 2.95
C ARG A 33 14.68 -12.57 1.80
N TYR A 34 13.50 -13.14 1.53
CA TYR A 34 12.65 -12.72 0.41
C TYR A 34 11.40 -12.01 0.92
N ARG A 35 11.54 -10.70 1.15
CA ARG A 35 10.42 -9.80 1.45
C ARG A 35 10.74 -8.39 0.99
N TYR A 36 9.73 -7.53 0.98
CA TYR A 36 9.79 -6.12 0.58
C TYR A 36 10.40 -5.95 -0.83
N GLY A 37 9.60 -6.26 -1.84
CA GLY A 37 9.99 -6.23 -3.26
C GLY A 37 10.59 -7.53 -3.81
N ASP A 38 10.64 -8.57 -2.98
CA ASP A 38 10.87 -9.96 -3.35
C ASP A 38 9.84 -10.86 -2.65
N GLY A 39 9.82 -12.15 -2.97
CA GLY A 39 8.87 -13.11 -2.42
C GLY A 39 8.01 -13.78 -3.48
N ILE A 40 6.99 -14.52 -3.02
CA ILE A 40 6.11 -15.31 -3.88
C ILE A 40 5.32 -14.49 -4.92
N PHE A 41 5.08 -13.20 -4.63
CA PHE A 41 4.31 -12.31 -5.51
C PHE A 41 5.17 -11.36 -6.34
N LYS A 42 6.49 -11.57 -6.38
CA LYS A 42 7.38 -10.84 -7.28
C LYS A 42 6.86 -10.84 -8.72
N ASN A 43 6.93 -9.68 -9.38
CA ASN A 43 6.41 -9.41 -10.73
C ASN A 43 4.88 -9.46 -10.87
N LYS A 44 4.14 -9.49 -9.76
CA LYS A 44 2.68 -9.27 -9.76
C LYS A 44 2.39 -7.86 -9.28
N ARG A 45 1.31 -7.27 -9.77
CA ARG A 45 0.84 -5.95 -9.36
C ARG A 45 -0.31 -6.07 -8.37
N ALA A 46 -0.36 -5.18 -7.38
CA ALA A 46 -1.48 -5.06 -6.46
C ALA A 46 -1.97 -3.63 -6.40
N LEU A 47 -3.29 -3.44 -6.32
CA LEU A 47 -3.92 -2.13 -6.19
C LEU A 47 -4.94 -2.17 -5.06
N LEU A 48 -4.84 -1.20 -4.15
CA LEU A 48 -5.84 -0.98 -3.12
C LEU A 48 -6.90 0.03 -3.60
N SER A 49 -8.17 -0.41 -3.65
CA SER A 49 -9.32 0.46 -3.97
C SER A 49 -10.15 0.71 -2.71
N VAL A 50 -10.12 1.93 -2.21
CA VAL A 50 -10.68 2.32 -0.90
C VAL A 50 -11.81 3.31 -1.07
N LYS A 51 -12.88 3.09 -0.30
CA LYS A 51 -14.01 4.01 -0.17
C LYS A 51 -13.97 4.58 1.24
N VAL A 52 -13.81 5.90 1.35
CA VAL A 52 -13.51 6.63 2.58
C VAL A 52 -14.70 7.51 2.94
N GLY A 53 -15.16 7.41 4.20
CA GLY A 53 -16.35 8.12 4.65
C GLY A 53 -16.16 9.64 4.72
N GLY A 54 -15.04 10.09 5.29
CA GLY A 54 -14.72 11.52 5.46
C GLY A 54 -14.28 12.20 4.16
N PRO A 55 -14.33 13.55 4.11
CA PRO A 55 -13.87 14.34 2.97
C PRO A 55 -12.34 14.25 2.80
N ALA A 56 -11.83 14.59 1.61
CA ALA A 56 -10.42 14.40 1.27
C ALA A 56 -9.49 15.30 2.11
N GLU A 57 -9.96 16.49 2.48
CA GLU A 57 -9.20 17.50 3.23
C GLU A 57 -8.76 16.99 4.62
N ASP A 58 -9.60 16.17 5.26
CA ASP A 58 -9.32 15.57 6.56
C ASP A 58 -8.15 14.57 6.51
N TYR A 59 -7.81 14.07 5.31
CA TYR A 59 -6.71 13.15 5.04
C TYR A 59 -5.52 13.81 4.33
N SER A 60 -5.50 15.15 4.28
CA SER A 60 -4.33 15.89 3.79
C SER A 60 -3.13 15.72 4.74
N PRO A 61 -1.89 16.13 4.34
CA PRO A 61 -0.71 16.05 5.21
C PRO A 61 -0.83 16.78 6.55
N ARG A 62 -1.81 17.67 6.70
CA ARG A 62 -2.13 18.39 7.96
C ARG A 62 -3.57 18.16 8.43
N GLY A 63 -4.28 17.21 7.80
CA GLY A 63 -5.65 16.86 8.12
C GLY A 63 -5.71 16.07 9.44
N ILE A 64 -6.83 16.20 10.14
CA ILE A 64 -6.98 15.63 11.49
C ILE A 64 -6.91 14.10 11.53
N ASN A 65 -7.22 13.43 10.41
CA ASN A 65 -7.13 11.97 10.32
C ASN A 65 -5.71 11.48 10.01
N GLY A 66 -4.82 12.38 9.55
CA GLY A 66 -3.53 12.02 8.96
C GLY A 66 -3.64 11.60 7.49
N SER A 67 -2.51 11.59 6.80
CA SER A 67 -2.40 11.20 5.39
C SER A 67 -2.99 9.81 5.15
N LEU A 68 -3.82 9.65 4.12
CA LEU A 68 -4.37 8.32 3.78
C LEU A 68 -3.25 7.32 3.44
N ASP A 69 -2.17 7.79 2.78
CA ASP A 69 -1.05 6.93 2.42
C ASP A 69 -0.27 6.45 3.65
N GLU A 70 -0.14 7.29 4.68
CA GLU A 70 0.49 6.92 5.96
C GLU A 70 -0.40 5.94 6.74
N LEU A 71 -1.70 6.22 6.81
CA LEU A 71 -2.68 5.33 7.46
C LEU A 71 -2.72 3.94 6.81
N LEU A 72 -2.56 3.87 5.50
CA LEU A 72 -2.60 2.62 4.73
C LEU A 72 -1.22 2.00 4.50
N PHE A 73 -0.14 2.61 4.99
CA PHE A 73 1.22 2.07 4.90
C PHE A 73 1.34 0.64 5.43
N PRO A 74 0.70 0.23 6.55
CA PRO A 74 0.70 -1.16 6.98
C PRO A 74 0.14 -2.13 5.93
N ILE A 75 -0.79 -1.68 5.09
CA ILE A 75 -1.39 -2.50 4.03
C ILE A 75 -0.52 -2.45 2.77
N THR A 76 -0.19 -1.26 2.27
CA THR A 76 0.57 -1.11 1.03
C THR A 76 1.99 -1.63 1.17
N HIS A 77 2.71 -1.26 2.24
CA HIS A 77 4.08 -1.71 2.48
C HIS A 77 4.12 -3.06 3.22
N GLY A 78 3.36 -3.20 4.30
CA GLY A 78 3.43 -4.38 5.20
C GLY A 78 2.71 -5.63 4.68
N THR A 79 1.65 -5.47 3.89
CA THR A 79 0.84 -6.60 3.41
C THR A 79 1.02 -6.88 1.92
N LEU A 80 1.17 -5.84 1.09
CA LEU A 80 1.29 -6.02 -0.37
C LEU A 80 2.74 -6.06 -0.82
N PHE A 81 3.54 -5.04 -0.48
CA PHE A 81 4.94 -5.00 -0.89
C PHE A 81 5.80 -6.07 -0.19
N PHE A 82 5.48 -6.41 1.05
CA PHE A 82 6.18 -7.44 1.85
C PHE A 82 6.35 -8.77 1.10
N PRO A 83 5.31 -9.44 0.60
CA PRO A 83 5.47 -10.69 -0.16
C PRO A 83 5.86 -10.49 -1.65
N GLY A 84 6.13 -9.25 -2.07
CA GLY A 84 6.79 -8.96 -3.34
C GLY A 84 5.94 -8.31 -4.43
N PHE A 85 4.71 -7.85 -4.15
CA PHE A 85 3.93 -7.14 -5.17
C PHE A 85 4.59 -5.81 -5.56
N ASP A 86 4.49 -5.46 -6.85
CA ASP A 86 4.60 -4.08 -7.31
C ASP A 86 3.29 -3.37 -6.96
N VAL A 87 3.32 -2.56 -5.90
CA VAL A 87 2.10 -1.93 -5.34
C VAL A 87 1.79 -0.64 -6.08
N LEU A 88 0.59 -0.52 -6.64
CA LEU A 88 0.13 0.68 -7.34
C LEU A 88 -0.42 1.72 -6.34
N PRO A 89 -0.38 3.02 -6.68
CA PRO A 89 -0.95 4.09 -5.84
C PRO A 89 -2.39 3.81 -5.41
N THR A 90 -2.76 4.11 -4.17
CA THR A 90 -4.12 3.83 -3.67
C THR A 90 -5.19 4.51 -4.54
N HIS A 91 -6.22 3.77 -4.98
CA HIS A 91 -7.41 4.36 -5.57
C HIS A 91 -8.41 4.71 -4.47
N ALA A 92 -8.44 5.97 -4.03
CA ALA A 92 -9.35 6.44 -3.00
C ALA A 92 -10.56 7.18 -3.59
N VAL A 93 -11.74 6.93 -3.04
CA VAL A 93 -12.93 7.78 -3.21
C VAL A 93 -13.34 8.28 -1.84
N TYR A 94 -13.32 9.60 -1.65
CA TYR A 94 -13.61 10.28 -0.40
C TYR A 94 -15.06 10.74 -0.31
N GLY A 95 -15.50 11.12 0.89
CA GLY A 95 -16.83 11.66 1.14
C GLY A 95 -17.96 10.64 0.92
N THR A 96 -17.67 9.34 0.97
CA THR A 96 -18.63 8.32 0.52
C THR A 96 -19.85 8.20 1.43
N GLY A 97 -19.81 8.76 2.64
CA GLY A 97 -20.96 8.80 3.55
C GLY A 97 -22.09 9.72 3.07
N ARG A 98 -21.84 10.62 2.10
CA ARG A 98 -22.83 11.57 1.56
C ARG A 98 -22.78 11.66 0.02
N LEU A 99 -22.24 10.63 -0.63
CA LEU A 99 -22.03 10.63 -2.09
C LEU A 99 -23.38 10.65 -2.81
N LYS A 100 -23.59 11.59 -3.73
CA LYS A 100 -24.78 11.59 -4.60
C LYS A 100 -24.47 10.84 -5.89
N THR A 101 -25.52 10.58 -6.67
CA THR A 101 -25.44 9.76 -7.90
C THR A 101 -24.43 10.31 -8.89
N VAL A 102 -24.39 11.62 -9.11
CA VAL A 102 -23.48 12.26 -10.07
C VAL A 102 -22.01 12.07 -9.64
N GLU A 103 -21.69 12.23 -8.35
CA GLU A 103 -20.35 11.99 -7.83
C GLU A 103 -19.98 10.50 -7.90
N ALA A 104 -20.93 9.60 -7.68
CA ALA A 104 -20.72 8.15 -7.82
C ALA A 104 -20.42 7.75 -9.27
N GLU A 105 -21.14 8.29 -10.24
CA GLU A 105 -20.89 8.05 -11.67
C GLU A 105 -19.52 8.55 -12.10
N LYS A 106 -19.11 9.73 -11.65
CA LYS A 106 -17.76 10.26 -11.86
C LYS A 106 -16.69 9.34 -11.27
N ALA A 107 -16.89 8.85 -10.05
CA ALA A 107 -15.96 7.92 -9.41
C ALA A 107 -15.86 6.58 -10.17
N LEU A 108 -16.99 6.07 -10.69
CA LEU A 108 -17.01 4.86 -11.52
C LEU A 108 -16.32 5.06 -12.87
N ALA A 109 -16.50 6.22 -13.51
CA ALA A 109 -15.82 6.55 -14.76
C ALA A 109 -14.29 6.64 -14.55
N ALA A 110 -13.85 7.32 -13.49
CA ALA A 110 -12.44 7.38 -13.11
C ALA A 110 -11.86 5.99 -12.81
N TRP A 111 -12.64 5.13 -12.14
CA TRP A 111 -12.23 3.74 -11.89
C TRP A 111 -12.05 2.93 -13.18
N ARG A 112 -12.99 3.01 -14.13
CA ARG A 112 -12.89 2.33 -15.43
C ARG A 112 -11.67 2.79 -16.21
N SER A 113 -11.48 4.10 -16.33
CA SER A 113 -10.33 4.68 -17.04
C SER A 113 -9.00 4.24 -16.42
N ARG A 114 -8.90 4.15 -15.10
CA ARG A 114 -7.70 3.63 -14.44
C ARG A 114 -7.44 2.16 -14.75
N LEU A 115 -8.48 1.33 -14.75
CA LEU A 115 -8.35 -0.11 -15.06
C LEU A 115 -7.82 -0.36 -16.48
N GLU A 116 -8.17 0.47 -17.46
CA GLU A 116 -7.64 0.39 -18.83
C GLU A 116 -6.12 0.60 -18.90
N HIS A 117 -5.54 1.33 -17.94
CA HIS A 117 -4.12 1.69 -17.90
C HIS A 117 -3.35 1.00 -16.77
N LEU A 118 -3.98 0.06 -16.06
CA LEU A 118 -3.47 -0.55 -14.82
C LEU A 118 -2.07 -1.16 -14.96
N PHE A 119 -1.77 -1.74 -16.12
CA PHE A 119 -0.49 -2.41 -16.38
C PHE A 119 0.62 -1.47 -16.83
N ASN A 120 0.28 -0.22 -17.18
CA ASN A 120 1.23 0.82 -17.59
C ASN A 120 1.52 1.80 -16.45
N GLU A 121 0.70 1.82 -15.40
CA GLU A 121 0.88 2.70 -14.25
C GLU A 121 2.19 2.39 -13.51
N ALA A 122 2.88 3.42 -13.02
CA ALA A 122 4.05 3.24 -12.16
C ALA A 122 3.62 2.73 -10.77
N ALA A 123 4.36 1.77 -10.23
CA ALA A 123 4.20 1.36 -8.84
C ALA A 123 4.75 2.43 -7.89
N ILE A 124 4.28 2.41 -6.63
CA ILE A 124 4.89 3.15 -5.53
C ILE A 124 6.34 2.68 -5.42
N PRO A 125 7.34 3.58 -5.47
CA PRO A 125 8.74 3.19 -5.52
C PRO A 125 9.26 2.91 -4.11
N PHE A 126 8.69 1.91 -3.44
CA PHE A 126 9.17 1.45 -2.15
C PHE A 126 10.59 0.89 -2.29
N ARG A 127 11.47 1.25 -1.34
CA ARG A 127 12.83 0.74 -1.26
C ARG A 127 12.80 -0.75 -0.99
N ARG A 128 13.50 -1.53 -1.82
CA ARG A 128 13.55 -2.99 -1.65
C ARG A 128 14.51 -3.34 -0.52
N GLN A 129 14.20 -4.38 0.25
CA GLN A 129 15.10 -4.80 1.35
C GLN A 129 16.51 -5.13 0.85
N ASN A 130 16.60 -5.83 -0.29
CA ASN A 130 17.85 -6.38 -0.80
C ASN A 130 18.48 -5.53 -1.93
N SER A 131 18.13 -4.24 -2.05
CA SER A 131 18.72 -3.35 -3.08
C SER A 131 20.11 -2.81 -2.71
N GLY A 132 20.48 -2.88 -1.43
CA GLY A 132 21.65 -2.18 -0.88
C GLY A 132 21.30 -0.94 -0.06
N ASP A 133 20.03 -0.50 -0.10
CA ASP A 133 19.55 0.65 0.67
C ASP A 133 19.53 0.38 2.18
N TYR A 134 19.39 -0.89 2.57
CA TYR A 134 19.34 -1.31 3.96
C TYR A 134 20.58 -2.11 4.35
N ILE A 135 21.21 -1.73 5.46
CA ILE A 135 22.32 -2.44 6.11
C ILE A 135 21.75 -3.11 7.36
N ASN A 136 21.80 -4.44 7.45
CA ASN A 136 21.19 -5.22 8.54
C ASN A 136 19.70 -4.88 8.78
N ASN A 137 18.96 -4.64 7.68
CA ASN A 137 17.55 -4.20 7.70
C ASN A 137 17.31 -2.80 8.30
N ILE A 138 18.34 -1.98 8.45
CA ILE A 138 18.24 -0.56 8.83
C ILE A 138 18.59 0.29 7.61
N LEU A 139 17.81 1.33 7.33
CA LEU A 139 18.07 2.21 6.18
C LEU A 139 19.45 2.85 6.35
N ALA A 140 20.28 2.80 5.31
CA ALA A 140 21.66 3.26 5.37
C ALA A 140 21.71 4.77 5.65
N ASP A 141 22.61 5.21 6.55
CA ASP A 141 22.69 6.59 7.04
C ASP A 141 22.84 7.67 5.95
N HIS A 142 23.38 7.29 4.79
CA HIS A 142 23.58 8.20 3.66
C HIS A 142 22.29 8.43 2.84
N ILE A 143 21.26 7.62 3.04
CA ILE A 143 19.95 7.75 2.39
C ILE A 143 19.03 8.54 3.32
N ARG A 144 18.46 9.65 2.83
CA ARG A 144 17.53 10.51 3.59
C ARG A 144 18.08 10.86 4.99
N SER A 145 19.37 11.20 5.05
CA SER A 145 20.07 11.43 6.32
C SER A 145 19.31 12.44 7.19
N LYS A 146 19.08 12.11 8.47
CA LYS A 146 18.32 12.91 9.46
C LYS A 146 16.80 12.90 9.32
N GLU A 147 16.24 12.25 8.29
CA GLU A 147 14.80 12.03 8.18
C GLU A 147 14.41 10.72 8.86
N THR A 148 13.18 10.64 9.37
CA THR A 148 12.61 9.43 9.98
C THR A 148 11.14 9.28 9.56
N GLY A 149 10.52 8.16 9.89
CA GLY A 149 9.10 7.92 9.63
C GLY A 149 8.86 7.06 8.39
N LEU A 150 7.64 7.12 7.84
CA LEU A 150 7.21 6.19 6.79
C LEU A 150 7.72 6.59 5.40
N ALA A 151 7.82 7.90 5.14
CA ALA A 151 8.16 8.44 3.83
C ALA A 151 9.56 8.04 3.34
N ILE A 152 10.53 7.85 4.26
CA ILE A 152 11.91 7.47 3.91
C ILE A 152 12.02 6.08 3.29
N HIS A 153 10.97 5.25 3.38
CA HIS A 153 10.91 3.93 2.74
C HIS A 153 10.46 3.97 1.27
N SER A 154 10.29 5.16 0.71
CA SER A 154 10.04 5.41 -0.71
C SER A 154 11.22 6.19 -1.33
N ASP A 155 11.45 5.97 -2.62
CA ASP A 155 12.45 6.68 -3.44
C ASP A 155 11.97 8.03 -3.99
N THR A 156 10.72 8.41 -3.70
CA THR A 156 10.18 9.76 -3.94
C THR A 156 10.68 10.76 -2.93
#